data_AF-A0A3S3RK63-F1
#
_entry.id   AF-A0A3S3RK63-F1
#
_cell.length_a   1.000
_cell.length_b   1.000
_cell.length_c   1.000
_cell.angle_alpha   90.00
_cell.angle_beta   90.00
_cell.angle_gamma   90.00
#
_symmetry.space_group_name_H-M   'P 1'
#
loop_
_entity.id
_entity.type
_entity.pdbx_description
1 polymer ?
#
loop_
_entity_poly.entity_id
_entity_poly.type
_entity_poly.pdbx_seq_one_letter_code
_entity_poly.pdbx_strand_id
1 'polypeptide(L)'
;MAYVKRFQIQRLTASNATEYYTLFAGQDDWTRDDMDAVEFSTFDKAAHRADRVGGLVVEFSRQATALEAMMLERAVTNHFSIAAE
;
A
#
# COMPACT_ATOMS: atom_id res chain seq x y z
N MET A 1 6.20 -17.87 5.39
CA MET A 1 5.72 -16.53 5.81
C MET A 1 5.06 -15.88 4.61
N ALA A 2 3.81 -15.44 4.74
CA ALA A 2 3.09 -14.79 3.64
C ALA A 2 3.58 -13.35 3.47
N TYR A 3 3.69 -12.90 2.23
CA TYR A 3 4.02 -11.52 1.87
C TYR A 3 2.83 -10.90 1.14
N VAL A 4 2.62 -9.62 1.37
CA VAL A 4 1.59 -8.84 0.67
C VAL A 4 2.24 -7.73 -0.13
N LYS A 5 1.69 -7.53 -1.32
CA LYS A 5 1.99 -6.39 -2.17
C LYS A 5 1.17 -5.18 -1.69
N ARG A 6 1.85 -4.05 -1.53
CA ARG A 6 1.29 -2.78 -1.08
C ARG A 6 1.83 -1.65 -1.96
N PHE A 7 1.13 -0.52 -1.93
CA PHE A 7 1.49 0.66 -2.69
C PHE A 7 1.59 1.84 -1.74
N GLN A 8 2.51 2.76 -2.02
CA GLN A 8 2.68 4.01 -1.28
C GLN A 8 2.84 5.15 -2.27
N ILE A 9 2.68 6.38 -1.79
CA ILE A 9 2.86 7.58 -2.61
C ILE A 9 4.11 8.31 -2.14
N GLN A 10 4.97 8.66 -3.09
CA GLN A 10 6.23 9.34 -2.84
C GLN A 10 6.32 10.60 -3.68
N ARG A 11 7.07 11.60 -3.21
CA ARG A 11 7.47 12.74 -4.02
C ARG A 11 8.94 13.07 -3.79
N LEU A 12 9.53 13.72 -4.78
CA LEU A 12 10.85 14.33 -4.64
C LEU A 12 10.69 15.81 -4.30
N THR A 13 11.36 16.24 -3.24
CA THR A 13 11.43 17.65 -2.87
C THR A 13 12.41 18.42 -3.77
N ALA A 14 12.39 19.75 -3.70
CA ALA A 14 13.36 20.60 -4.41
C ALA A 14 14.82 20.28 -4.05
N SER A 15 15.08 19.75 -2.86
CA SER A 15 16.39 19.30 -2.40
C SER A 15 16.73 17.86 -2.82
N ASN A 16 15.94 17.26 -3.71
CA ASN A 16 16.05 15.89 -4.17
C ASN A 16 15.95 14.83 -3.05
N ALA A 17 15.27 15.16 -1.95
CA ALA A 17 14.94 14.21 -0.89
C ALA A 17 13.57 13.58 -1.15
N THR A 18 13.45 12.27 -0.92
CA THR A 18 12.19 11.54 -0.99
C THR A 18 11.36 11.80 0.25
N GLU A 19 10.08 12.13 0.03
CA GLU A 19 9.05 12.18 1.06
C GLU A 19 7.93 11.21 0.73
N TYR A 20 7.34 10.64 1.76
CA TYR A 20 6.25 9.68 1.69
C TYR A 20 4.98 10.35 2.17
N TYR A 21 3.88 10.04 1.50
CA TYR A 21 2.57 10.56 1.84
C TYR A 21 2.05 9.95 3.15
N THR A 22 1.56 10.81 4.04
CA THR A 22 0.97 10.41 5.33
C THR A 22 -0.40 11.04 5.54
N LEU A 23 -1.12 10.52 6.53
CA LEU A 23 -2.38 11.08 7.02
C LEU A 23 -2.25 11.32 8.51
N PHE A 24 -2.03 12.57 8.91
CA PHE A 24 -1.99 12.95 10.32
C PHE A 24 -3.27 13.69 10.69
N ALA A 25 -4.01 13.17 11.68
CA ALA A 25 -5.30 13.73 12.10
C ALA A 25 -6.30 13.95 10.94
N GLY A 26 -6.25 13.11 9.90
CA GLY A 26 -7.10 13.21 8.71
C GLY A 26 -6.69 14.30 7.70
N GLN A 27 -5.60 15.01 7.95
CA GLN A 27 -5.01 15.97 7.02
C GLN A 27 -3.94 15.32 6.16
N ASP A 28 -3.82 15.82 4.92
CA ASP A 28 -2.79 15.44 3.97
C ASP A 28 -1.44 15.99 4.41
N ASP A 29 -0.47 15.09 4.65
CA ASP A 29 0.86 15.47 5.11
C ASP A 29 1.95 14.60 4.44
N TRP A 30 3.22 14.92 4.71
CA TRP A 30 4.37 14.29 4.09
C TRP A 30 5.47 14.08 5.12
N THR A 31 5.99 12.86 5.18
CA THR A 31 7.08 12.48 6.08
C THR A 31 8.31 12.04 5.30
N ARG A 32 9.47 11.98 5.96
CA ARG A 32 10.68 11.35 5.40
C ARG A 32 10.88 9.92 5.87
N ASP A 33 10.05 9.47 6.82
CA ASP A 33 10.09 8.11 7.36
C ASP A 33 9.12 7.21 6.59
N ASP A 34 9.61 6.16 5.94
CA ASP A 34 8.74 5.30 5.13
C ASP A 34 7.80 4.43 5.99
N MET A 35 8.10 4.22 7.28
CA MET A 35 7.26 3.39 8.14
C MET A 35 5.97 4.10 8.57
N ASP A 36 5.95 5.43 8.54
CA ASP A 36 4.75 6.25 8.77
C ASP A 36 3.91 6.47 7.50
N ALA A 37 4.38 5.97 6.34
CA ALA A 37 3.70 6.15 5.07
C ALA A 37 2.35 5.42 5.02
N VAL A 38 1.36 6.04 4.36
CA VAL A 38 0.07 5.39 4.14
C VAL A 38 0.22 4.28 3.11
N GLU A 39 -0.13 3.06 3.52
CA GLU A 39 -0.16 1.90 2.65
C GLU A 39 -1.52 1.71 1.97
N PHE A 40 -1.50 1.55 0.66
CA PHE A 40 -2.67 1.23 -0.15
C PHE A 40 -2.62 -0.24 -0.58
N SER A 41 -3.78 -0.88 -0.54
CA SER A 41 -3.90 -2.30 -0.92
C SER A 41 -3.91 -2.52 -2.44
N THR A 42 -4.14 -1.49 -3.24
CA THR A 42 -4.32 -1.55 -4.69
C THR A 42 -3.72 -0.32 -5.36
N PHE A 43 -3.17 -0.49 -6.56
CA PHE A 43 -2.62 0.62 -7.35
C PHE A 43 -3.64 1.72 -7.60
N ASP A 44 -4.87 1.36 -7.99
CA ASP A 44 -5.94 2.34 -8.34
C ASP A 44 -6.22 3.33 -7.21
N LYS A 45 -6.40 2.84 -5.97
CA LYS A 45 -6.57 3.69 -4.78
C LYS A 45 -5.38 4.62 -4.54
N ALA A 46 -4.16 4.11 -4.70
CA ALA A 46 -2.96 4.90 -4.56
C ALA A 46 -2.86 5.97 -5.65
N ALA A 47 -3.16 5.62 -6.90
CA ALA A 47 -3.11 6.50 -8.06
C ALA A 47 -4.13 7.63 -7.96
N HIS A 48 -5.38 7.31 -7.59
CA HIS A 48 -6.41 8.32 -7.33
C HIS A 48 -6.00 9.30 -6.23
N ARG A 49 -5.30 8.83 -5.18
CA ARG A 49 -4.81 9.72 -4.14
C ARG A 49 -3.60 10.53 -4.60
N ALA A 50 -2.67 9.93 -5.34
CA ALA A 50 -1.50 10.57 -5.89
C ALA A 50 -1.85 11.71 -6.87
N ASP A 51 -2.90 11.52 -7.68
CA ASP A 51 -3.45 12.55 -8.57
C ASP A 51 -3.91 13.80 -7.79
N ARG A 52 -4.57 13.58 -6.63
CA ARG A 52 -5.05 14.66 -5.77
C ARG A 52 -3.94 15.40 -5.00
N VAL A 53 -2.91 14.69 -4.54
CA VAL A 53 -1.88 15.27 -3.65
C VAL A 53 -0.58 15.64 -4.36
N GLY A 54 -0.41 15.23 -5.63
CA GLY A 54 0.79 15.50 -6.42
C GLY A 54 1.97 14.61 -6.02
N GLY A 55 1.95 13.33 -6.40
CA GLY A 55 3.03 12.38 -6.14
C GLY A 55 3.07 11.20 -7.11
N LEU A 56 3.98 10.26 -6.85
CA LEU A 56 4.21 9.05 -7.63
C LEU A 56 3.85 7.81 -6.80
N VAL A 57 3.15 6.86 -7.42
CA VAL A 57 2.83 5.57 -6.77
C VAL A 57 4.00 4.62 -6.91
N VAL A 58 4.44 4.05 -5.79
CA VAL A 58 5.51 3.05 -5.73
C VAL A 58 4.97 1.77 -5.10
N GLU A 59 5.29 0.64 -5.73
CA GLU A 59 4.96 -0.70 -5.24
C GLU A 59 6.07 -1.21 -4.30
N PHE A 60 5.67 -1.86 -3.21
CA PHE A 60 6.59 -2.59 -2.35
C PHE A 60 5.92 -3.86 -1.79
N SER A 61 6.74 -4.73 -1.21
CA SER A 61 6.29 -5.95 -0.56
C SER A 61 6.72 -5.97 0.89
N ARG A 62 5.79 -6.28 1.80
CA ARG A 62 6.11 -6.50 3.22
C ARG A 62 5.50 -7.80 3.72
N GLN A 63 5.93 -8.22 4.91
CA GLN A 63 5.30 -9.36 5.57
C GLN A 63 3.81 -9.07 5.79
N ALA A 64 2.99 -10.07 5.50
CA ALA A 64 1.57 -10.02 5.79
C ALA A 64 1.37 -9.93 7.31
N THR A 65 0.46 -9.06 7.74
CA THR A 65 -0.10 -9.14 9.08
C THR A 65 -0.86 -10.46 9.24
N ALA A 66 -1.12 -10.86 10.49
CA ALA A 66 -1.87 -12.09 10.77
C ALA A 66 -3.26 -12.11 10.08
N LEU A 67 -3.96 -10.96 10.04
CA LEU A 67 -5.25 -10.84 9.37
C LEU A 67 -5.14 -10.98 7.85
N GLU A 68 -4.15 -10.33 7.24
CA GLU A 68 -3.90 -10.44 5.79
C GLU A 68 -3.51 -11.87 5.40
N ALA A 69 -2.72 -12.56 6.23
CA ALA A 69 -2.37 -13.96 6.03
C ALA A 69 -3.61 -14.86 6.06
N MET A 70 -4.49 -14.70 7.06
CA MET A 70 -5.75 -15.45 7.16
C MET A 70 -6.67 -15.20 5.95
N MET A 71 -6.74 -13.96 5.45
CA MET A 71 -7.50 -13.65 4.24
C MET A 71 -6.91 -14.29 2.98
N LEU A 72 -5.58 -14.34 2.89
CA LEU A 72 -4.90 -15.02 1.78
C LEU A 72 -5.22 -16.52 1.78
N GLU A 73 -5.14 -17.18 2.94
CA GLU A 73 -5.45 -18.61 3.10
C GLU A 73 -6.91 -18.92 2.74
N ARG A 74 -7.84 -18.04 3.10
CA ARG A 74 -9.26 -18.18 2.73
C ARG A 74 -9.49 -17.99 1.23
N ALA A 75 -8.80 -17.03 0.60
CA ALA A 75 -8.89 -16.82 -0.84
C ALA A 75 -8.37 -18.03 -1.63
N VAL A 76 -7.24 -18.61 -1.18
CA VAL A 76 -6.67 -19.84 -1.75
C VAL A 76 -7.66 -21.01 -1.61
N THR A 77 -8.25 -21.19 -0.42
CA THR A 77 -9.20 -22.29 -0.15
C THR A 77 -10.46 -22.21 -1.01
N ASN A 78 -11.01 -21.00 -1.22
CA ASN A 78 -12.18 -20.80 -2.08
C ASN A 78 -11.86 -21.06 -3.57
N HIS A 79 -10.64 -20.81 -4.04
CA HIS A 79 -10.27 -21.05 -5.43
C HIS A 79 -10.19 -22.55 -5.78
N PHE A 80 -9.82 -23.40 -4.82
CA PHE A 80 -9.78 -24.86 -5.01
C PHE A 80 -11.16 -25.54 -4.90
N SER A 81 -12.19 -24.85 -4.41
CA SER A 81 -13.53 -25.43 -4.27
C SER A 81 -14.41 -25.30 -5.53
N ILE A 82 -14.02 -24.47 -6.51
CA ILE A 82 -14.78 -24.25 -7.75
C ILE A 82 -14.38 -25.24 -8.87
N ALA A 83 -13.27 -25.97 -8.70
CA ALA A 83 -12.76 -26.91 -9.71
C ALA A 83 -13.29 -28.35 -9.55
N ALA A 84 -14.29 -28.58 -8.69
CA ALA A 84 -14.77 -29.92 -8.33
C ALA A 84 -16.22 -30.23 -8.73
N GLU A 85 -16.82 -29.45 -9.65
CA GLU A 85 -18.17 -29.72 -10.21
C GLU A 85 -18.12 -30.12 -11.68
#